data_AF-A0A661XM28-F1
#
_entry.id   AF-A0A661XM28-F1
#
_cell.length_a   1.000
_cell.length_b   1.000
_cell.length_c   1.000
_cell.angle_alpha   90.00
_cell.angle_beta   90.00
_cell.angle_gamma   90.00
#
_symmetry.space_group_name_H-M   'P 1'
#
loop_
_entity.id
_entity.type
_entity.pdbx_description
1 polymer ?
#
loop_
_entity_poly.entity_id
_entity_poly.type
_entity_poly.pdbx_seq_one_letter_code
_entity_poly.pdbx_strand_id
1 'polypeptide(L)'
;MREAFEKGIYDSASCKTFWIILNNNKRVGLIRLSDLQDDTPVFDLRILGTYRSKGIGKQATNWITNYIFTTWPDKRRIEGYTRQDNLALRRVFQKAAM
;
A
#
# COMPACT_ATOMS: atom_id res chain seq x y z
N MET A 1 8.49 -11.10 8.49
CA MET A 1 7.12 -10.58 8.67
C MET A 1 6.21 -11.60 8.01
N ARG A 2 5.30 -12.27 8.72
CA ARG A 2 4.32 -13.13 8.06
C ARG A 2 3.21 -12.20 7.58
N GLU A 3 3.22 -11.91 6.28
CA GLU A 3 2.31 -10.96 5.62
C GLU A 3 0.87 -11.50 5.63
N ALA A 4 0.08 -11.11 6.63
CA ALA A 4 -1.34 -11.42 6.70
C ALA A 4 -2.16 -10.20 6.22
N PHE A 5 -2.54 -10.18 4.94
CA PHE A 5 -3.36 -9.14 4.32
C PHE A 5 -4.84 -9.57 4.18
N GLU A 6 -5.34 -10.39 5.09
CA GLU A 6 -6.65 -11.01 4.94
C GLU A 6 -7.76 -10.33 5.77
N LYS A 7 -8.88 -10.12 5.06
CA LYS A 7 -10.23 -9.72 5.49
C LYS A 7 -10.48 -8.22 5.74
N GLY A 8 -10.92 -7.57 4.66
CA GLY A 8 -11.56 -6.27 4.66
C GLY A 8 -12.06 -5.85 3.26
N ILE A 9 -12.57 -6.79 2.46
CA ILE A 9 -12.97 -6.53 1.08
C ILE A 9 -14.32 -5.81 1.06
N TYR A 10 -14.30 -4.48 1.11
CA TYR A 10 -15.35 -3.68 0.49
C TYR A 10 -15.04 -3.66 -1.01
N ASP A 11 -15.55 -4.64 -1.74
CA ASP A 11 -15.42 -4.76 -3.20
C ASP A 11 -16.50 -3.88 -3.83
N SER A 12 -16.16 -2.63 -4.15
CA SER A 12 -16.73 -2.04 -5.36
C SER A 12 -15.76 -2.40 -6.48
N ALA A 13 -16.24 -2.69 -7.70
CA ALA A 13 -15.41 -3.21 -8.79
C ALA A 13 -14.17 -2.34 -9.17
N SER A 14 -14.04 -1.14 -8.60
CA SER A 14 -12.95 -0.19 -8.78
C SER A 14 -12.07 0.03 -7.54
N CYS A 15 -12.43 -0.48 -6.35
CA CYS A 15 -11.73 -0.22 -5.10
C CYS A 15 -11.48 -1.50 -4.30
N LYS A 16 -10.29 -1.62 -3.69
CA LYS A 16 -9.95 -2.69 -2.74
C LYS A 16 -9.26 -2.12 -1.51
N THR A 17 -9.53 -2.69 -0.34
CA THR A 17 -8.95 -2.22 0.93
C THR A 17 -8.34 -3.37 1.70
N PHE A 18 -7.14 -3.16 2.25
CA PHE A 18 -6.38 -4.17 2.99
C PHE A 18 -5.90 -3.61 4.33
N TRP A 19 -5.95 -4.44 5.36
CA TRP A 19 -5.33 -4.12 6.65
C TRP A 19 -3.85 -4.50 6.62
N ILE A 20 -3.02 -3.68 7.27
CA ILE A 20 -1.63 -4.04 7.57
C ILE A 20 -1.61 -4.66 8.96
N ILE A 21 -1.26 -5.94 9.03
CA ILE A 21 -1.26 -6.71 10.27
C ILE A 21 0.18 -7.16 10.59
N LEU A 22 0.62 -6.96 11.83
CA LEU A 22 1.90 -7.48 12.32
C LEU A 22 1.75 -8.91 12.85
N ASN A 23 2.88 -9.61 13.05
CA ASN A 23 2.94 -11.00 13.53
C ASN A 23 2.13 -11.27 14.83
N ASN A 24 1.84 -10.25 15.63
CA ASN A 24 1.03 -10.33 16.85
C ASN A 24 -0.46 -10.05 16.62
N ASN A 25 -0.93 -10.15 15.38
CA ASN A 25 -2.30 -9.87 14.93
C ASN A 25 -2.75 -8.42 15.17
N LYS A 26 -1.83 -7.47 15.40
CA LYS A 26 -2.17 -6.06 15.56
C LYS A 26 -2.31 -5.39 14.19
N ARG A 27 -3.44 -4.71 13.99
CA ARG A 27 -3.65 -3.80 12.87
C ARG A 27 -2.84 -2.53 13.10
N VAL A 28 -1.90 -2.26 12.20
CA VAL A 28 -0.97 -1.13 12.29
C VAL A 28 -1.17 -0.10 11.18
N GLY A 29 -2.04 -0.41 10.23
CA GLY A 29 -2.32 0.47 9.11
C GLY A 29 -3.38 -0.07 8.17
N LEU A 30 -3.63 0.68 7.12
CA LEU A 30 -4.62 0.44 6.09
C LEU A 30 -4.00 0.80 4.72
N ILE A 31 -4.31 -0.01 3.73
CA ILE A 31 -4.03 0.23 2.32
C ILE A 31 -5.36 0.33 1.61
N ARG A 32 -5.54 1.34 0.77
CA ARG A 32 -6.68 1.44 -0.12
C ARG A 32 -6.18 1.54 -1.55
N LEU A 33 -6.70 0.71 -2.43
CA LEU A 33 -6.56 0.78 -3.87
C LEU A 33 -7.86 1.35 -4.46
N SER A 34 -7.73 2.26 -5.40
CA SER A 34 -8.81 2.89 -6.14
C SER A 34 -8.47 2.87 -7.63
N ASP A 35 -9.47 3.14 -8.47
CA ASP A 35 -9.30 3.30 -9.92
C ASP A 35 -8.64 2.06 -10.58
N LEU A 36 -8.93 0.86 -10.04
CA LEU A 36 -8.37 -0.41 -10.54
C LEU A 36 -8.78 -0.75 -11.98
N GLN A 37 -9.84 -0.11 -12.48
CA GLN A 37 -10.29 -0.27 -13.86
C GLN A 37 -9.50 0.60 -14.84
N ASP A 38 -8.83 1.64 -14.36
CA ASP A 38 -8.03 2.54 -15.18
C ASP A 38 -6.61 1.98 -15.40
N ASP A 39 -5.87 2.55 -16.36
CA ASP A 39 -4.50 2.13 -16.68
C ASP A 39 -3.49 2.42 -15.56
N THR A 40 -3.82 3.41 -14.71
CA THR A 40 -2.97 3.89 -13.63
C THR A 40 -3.75 3.86 -12.31
N PRO A 41 -3.86 2.70 -11.65
CA PRO A 41 -4.52 2.60 -10.37
C PRO A 41 -3.77 3.41 -9.30
N VAL A 42 -4.54 3.88 -8.33
CA VAL A 42 -4.06 4.73 -7.25
C VAL A 42 -4.13 3.98 -5.93
N PHE A 43 -3.09 4.09 -5.11
CA PHE A 43 -3.09 3.58 -3.74
C PHE A 43 -2.92 4.69 -2.69
N ASP A 44 -3.57 4.51 -1.54
CA ASP A 44 -3.41 5.30 -0.31
C ASP A 44 -2.89 4.39 0.80
N LEU A 45 -1.83 4.84 1.49
CA LEU A 45 -1.19 4.10 2.57
C LEU A 45 -1.27 4.86 3.89
N ARG A 46 -1.93 4.28 4.88
CA ARG A 46 -2.07 4.84 6.23
C ARG A 46 -1.42 3.94 7.26
N ILE A 47 -0.50 4.50 8.03
CA ILE A 47 0.16 3.80 9.15
C ILE A 47 -0.10 4.59 10.43
N LEU A 48 -0.53 3.88 11.47
CA LEU A 48 -0.72 4.44 12.81
C LEU A 48 0.59 5.08 13.28
N GLY A 49 0.50 6.29 13.86
CA GLY A 49 1.66 7.10 14.24
C GLY A 49 2.70 6.34 15.07
N THR A 50 2.24 5.52 16.02
CA THR A 50 3.07 4.67 16.91
C THR A 50 3.90 3.59 16.19
N TYR A 51 3.59 3.31 14.93
CA TYR A 51 4.26 2.32 14.08
C TYR A 51 5.00 2.94 12.89
N ARG A 52 5.03 4.27 12.76
CA ARG A 52 5.81 4.97 11.74
C ARG A 52 7.31 4.84 11.98
N SER A 53 8.11 5.13 10.95
CA SER A 53 9.58 5.05 10.98
C SER A 53 10.18 3.66 11.29
N LYS A 54 9.36 2.60 11.31
CA LYS A 54 9.80 1.20 11.53
C LYS A 54 9.94 0.39 10.23
N GLY A 55 10.06 1.05 9.08
CA GLY A 55 10.18 0.40 7.78
C GLY A 55 8.89 -0.21 7.22
N ILE A 56 7.77 -0.14 7.95
CA ILE A 56 6.47 -0.70 7.54
C ILE A 56 5.98 -0.09 6.22
N GLY A 57 6.21 1.21 6.01
CA GLY A 57 5.81 1.88 4.78
C GLY A 57 6.48 1.29 3.54
N LYS A 58 7.78 1.03 3.60
CA LYS A 58 8.52 0.41 2.49
C LYS A 58 8.02 -1.01 2.20
N GLN A 59 7.77 -1.80 3.25
CA GLN A 59 7.28 -3.17 3.10
C GLN A 59 5.87 -3.18 2.49
N ALA A 60 4.99 -2.29 2.96
CA ALA A 60 3.65 -2.13 2.40
C ALA A 60 3.69 -1.69 0.93
N THR A 61 4.53 -0.73 0.56
CA THR A 61 4.67 -0.30 -0.85
C THR A 61 5.14 -1.45 -1.74
N ASN A 62 6.17 -2.19 -1.34
CA ASN A 62 6.64 -3.35 -2.11
C ASN A 62 5.54 -4.40 -2.30
N TRP A 63 4.78 -4.67 -1.24
CA TRP A 63 3.66 -5.60 -1.32
C TRP A 63 2.56 -5.10 -2.27
N ILE A 64 2.17 -3.83 -2.20
CA ILE A 64 1.18 -3.21 -3.10
C ILE A 64 1.62 -3.34 -4.56
N THR A 65 2.87 -2.96 -4.86
CA THR A 65 3.42 -3.01 -6.21
C THR A 65 3.40 -4.45 -6.76
N ASN A 66 3.84 -5.42 -5.95
CA ASN A 66 3.82 -6.82 -6.35
C ASN A 66 2.38 -7.33 -6.56
N TYR A 67 1.47 -6.99 -5.64
CA TYR A 67 0.07 -7.39 -5.72
C TYR A 67 -0.60 -6.86 -6.99
N ILE A 68 -0.45 -5.57 -7.31
CA ILE A 68 -1.08 -4.96 -8.48
C ILE A 68 -0.54 -5.58 -9.76
N PHE A 69 0.78 -5.63 -9.96
CA PHE A 69 1.34 -6.13 -11.22
C PHE A 69 1.21 -7.64 -11.40
N THR A 70 1.05 -8.41 -10.32
CA THR A 70 0.74 -9.84 -10.40
C THR A 70 -0.73 -10.07 -10.71
N THR A 71 -1.63 -9.26 -10.14
CA THR A 71 -3.09 -9.45 -10.29
C THR A 71 -3.61 -8.84 -11.59
N TRP A 72 -3.04 -7.73 -12.04
CA TRP A 72 -3.38 -7.02 -13.28
C TRP A 72 -2.11 -6.76 -14.11
N PRO A 73 -1.65 -7.76 -14.89
CA PRO A 73 -0.42 -7.66 -15.68
C PRO A 73 -0.46 -6.58 -16.79
N ASP A 74 -1.67 -6.10 -17.14
CA ASP A 74 -1.90 -5.02 -18.10
C ASP A 74 -1.50 -3.65 -17.54
N LYS A 75 -1.44 -3.49 -16.20
CA LYS A 75 -1.07 -2.22 -15.59
C LYS A 75 0.42 -1.97 -15.76
N ARG A 76 0.76 -0.75 -16.19
CA ARG A 76 2.15 -0.32 -16.42
C ARG A 76 2.64 0.73 -15.43
N ARG A 77 1.72 1.36 -14.70
CA ARG A 77 1.99 2.42 -13.74
C ARG A 77 1.05 2.29 -12.56
N ILE A 78 1.52 2.70 -11.39
CA ILE A 78 0.69 2.86 -10.19
C ILE A 78 1.03 4.22 -9.57
N GLU A 79 0.05 4.88 -8.98
CA GLU A 79 0.25 6.14 -8.26
C GLU A 79 -0.02 5.96 -6.77
N GLY A 80 0.76 6.64 -5.94
CA GLY A 80 0.65 6.55 -4.49
C GLY A 80 0.39 7.91 -3.87
N TYR A 81 -0.76 8.07 -3.21
CA TYR A 81 -0.96 9.16 -2.28
C TYR A 81 -0.43 8.77 -0.91
N THR A 82 0.61 9.47 -0.46
CA THR A 82 1.02 9.45 0.94
C THR A 82 0.75 10.84 1.51
N ARG A 83 -0.22 10.98 2.42
CA ARG A 83 -0.41 12.25 3.14
C ARG A 83 0.91 12.72 3.74
N GLN A 84 1.08 14.04 3.73
CA GLN A 84 2.29 14.83 4.03
C GLN A 84 2.97 14.48 5.38
N ASP A 85 2.28 13.77 6.27
CA ASP A 85 2.77 13.33 7.58
C ASP A 85 3.75 12.12 7.52
N ASN A 86 4.14 11.67 6.33
CA ASN A 86 5.09 10.58 6.09
C ASN A 86 6.40 11.10 5.47
N LEU A 87 7.09 12.01 6.16
CA LEU A 87 8.44 12.52 5.81
C LEU A 87 9.45 11.40 5.46
N ALA A 88 9.27 10.20 6.00
CA ALA A 88 10.16 9.05 5.76
C ALA A 88 10.04 8.43 4.33
N LEU A 89 8.89 8.51 3.67
CA LEU A 89 8.66 7.89 2.36
C LEU A 89 9.05 8.79 1.19
N ARG A 90 9.08 10.12 1.37
CA ARG A 90 9.60 11.05 0.35
C ARG A 90 11.05 10.73 -0.02
N ARG A 91 11.85 10.25 0.95
CA ARG A 91 13.22 9.76 0.72
C ARG A 91 13.29 8.40 0.01
N VAL A 92 12.25 7.57 0.13
CA VAL A 92 12.20 6.26 -0.54
C VAL A 92 11.76 6.41 -1.99
N PHE A 93 10.77 7.27 -2.27
CA PHE A 93 10.36 7.60 -3.63
C PHE A 93 11.48 8.32 -4.41
N GLN A 94 12.29 9.16 -3.75
CA GLN A 94 13.48 9.76 -4.37
C GLN A 94 14.58 8.74 -4.72
N LYS A 95 14.58 7.56 -4.10
CA LYS A 95 15.63 6.54 -4.30
C LYS A 95 15.25 5.42 -5.29
N ALA A 96 13.98 5.36 -5.71
CA ALA A 96 13.48 4.39 -6.68
C ALA A 96 13.26 5.00 -8.09
N ALA A 97 13.61 6.27 -8.27
CA ALA A 97 13.46 7.02 -9.53
C ALA A 97 14.82 7.31 -10.20
N MET A 98 15.84 6.47 -10.00
CA MET A 98 17.11 6.54 -10.70
C MET A 98 17.50 5.16 -11.23
#